data_AF-A0A5P8WIS7-F1
#
_entry.id   AF-A0A5P8WIS7-F1
#
_cell.length_a   1.000
_cell.length_b   1.000
_cell.length_c   1.000
_cell.angle_alpha   90.00
_cell.angle_beta   90.00
_cell.angle_gamma   90.00
#
_symmetry.space_group_name_H-M   'P 1'
#
loop_
_entity.id
_entity.type
_entity.pdbx_description
1 polymer ?
#
loop_
_entity_poly.entity_id
_entity_poly.type
_entity_poly.pdbx_seq_one_letter_code
_entity_poly.pdbx_strand_id
1 'polypeptide(L)'
;MLTLDRSETTSALDYANLNTSIQETFTAIDRFECFAVDEILLMREQQLYLQAGYKNFEEYCQRELYAWGGYRRINQLLGAKKVIDAVGELGGHIKNERQARPLLRLVKEPEKLKQAVAIALEENPDPSVSDFAAAAKKVVPKLPRKKQFHQEPMVPKIQEPVVPQKAIVIVSQQSHPRYGDSGVIEASAPNRWQQIVTFADGERLLINNADLDAASVPFTRERNYPPEYTEAIAALKEQHKLELERLSQELRIGLQTEAIAYAEEQVQEQIQSLQNLYKQQREQNVQLQQRLDEMEGLRKLEAENQQLKQRIQDLEHAFVQCPSQQWGNTMTQQATKALNKQVKQALEKTIDLRCLRRA
;
A
#
# COMPACT_ATOMS: atom_id res chain seq x y z
N MET A 1 12.22 -10.20 -45.86
CA MET A 1 11.66 -11.48 -45.38
C MET A 1 12.57 -12.00 -44.29
N LEU A 2 12.16 -11.86 -43.03
CA LEU A 2 12.86 -12.40 -41.87
C LEU A 2 11.92 -13.41 -41.22
N THR A 3 12.28 -14.68 -41.34
CA THR A 3 11.60 -15.82 -40.73
C THR A 3 11.90 -15.81 -39.24
N LEU A 4 10.87 -15.53 -38.43
CA LEU A 4 10.90 -15.75 -36.99
C LEU A 4 10.77 -17.26 -36.75
N ASP A 5 11.88 -17.88 -36.36
CA ASP A 5 11.90 -19.25 -35.84
C ASP A 5 11.09 -19.30 -34.55
N ARG A 6 9.86 -19.78 -34.69
CA ARG A 6 8.90 -20.02 -33.63
C ARG A 6 9.22 -21.38 -33.01
N SER A 7 10.25 -21.42 -32.17
CA SER A 7 10.57 -22.60 -31.34
C SER A 7 10.78 -22.18 -29.89
N GLU A 8 9.75 -21.61 -29.28
CA GLU A 8 9.58 -21.68 -27.83
C GLU A 8 8.32 -22.51 -27.57
N THR A 9 8.58 -23.76 -27.21
CA THR A 9 7.69 -24.68 -26.52
C THR A 9 6.68 -23.92 -25.67
N THR A 10 5.41 -23.99 -26.06
CA THR A 10 4.27 -23.76 -25.18
C THR A 10 4.29 -24.86 -24.12
N SER A 11 5.10 -24.65 -23.07
CA SER A 11 4.95 -25.37 -21.80
C SER A 11 3.50 -25.19 -21.40
N ALA A 12 2.72 -26.27 -21.43
CA ALA A 12 1.37 -26.29 -20.92
C ALA A 12 1.38 -25.62 -19.55
N LEU A 13 0.65 -24.52 -19.40
CA LEU A 13 0.51 -23.83 -18.11
C LEU A 13 0.09 -24.88 -17.10
N ASP A 14 0.97 -25.16 -16.15
CA ASP A 14 0.77 -26.22 -15.18
C ASP A 14 -0.20 -25.69 -14.12
N TYR A 15 -1.50 -25.76 -14.42
CA TYR A 15 -2.57 -25.18 -13.61
C TYR A 15 -2.56 -25.69 -12.16
N ALA A 16 -1.97 -26.86 -11.91
CA ALA A 16 -1.72 -27.37 -10.57
C ALA A 16 -0.78 -26.46 -9.77
N ASN A 17 0.34 -26.01 -10.36
CA ASN A 17 1.31 -25.12 -9.72
C ASN A 17 0.75 -23.70 -9.51
N LEU A 18 -0.10 -23.23 -10.43
CA LEU A 18 -0.84 -21.98 -10.25
C LEU A 18 -1.84 -22.09 -9.09
N ASN A 19 -2.57 -23.20 -9.00
CA ASN A 19 -3.56 -23.40 -7.94
C ASN A 19 -2.91 -23.54 -6.56
N THR A 20 -1.77 -24.23 -6.45
CA THR A 20 -1.00 -24.31 -5.19
C THR A 20 -0.43 -22.94 -4.80
N SER A 21 0.13 -22.18 -5.75
CA SER A 21 0.62 -20.82 -5.49
C SER A 21 -0.51 -19.87 -5.04
N ILE A 22 -1.68 -19.96 -5.66
CA ILE A 22 -2.88 -19.21 -5.24
C ILE A 22 -3.31 -19.61 -3.83
N GLN A 23 -3.33 -20.90 -3.50
CA GLN A 23 -3.64 -21.35 -2.14
C GLN A 23 -2.61 -20.87 -1.12
N GLU A 24 -1.32 -20.94 -1.45
CA GLU A 24 -0.25 -20.43 -0.59
C GLU A 24 -0.40 -18.93 -0.34
N THR A 25 -0.68 -18.12 -1.36
CA THR A 25 -0.92 -16.68 -1.18
C THR A 25 -2.15 -16.39 -0.31
N PHE A 26 -3.27 -17.10 -0.48
CA PHE A 26 -4.42 -16.94 0.41
C PHE A 26 -4.10 -17.33 1.85
N THR A 27 -3.37 -18.44 2.07
CA THR A 27 -2.95 -18.81 3.43
C THR A 27 -1.97 -17.81 4.05
N ALA A 28 -1.13 -17.15 3.24
CA ALA A 28 -0.25 -16.09 3.71
C ALA A 28 -1.05 -14.85 4.12
N ILE A 29 -2.07 -14.48 3.34
CA ILE A 29 -3.00 -13.37 3.67
C ILE A 29 -3.74 -13.67 4.98
N ASP A 30 -4.27 -14.88 5.15
CA ASP A 30 -4.97 -15.29 6.39
C ASP A 30 -4.06 -15.20 7.62
N ARG A 31 -2.77 -15.57 7.48
CA ARG A 31 -1.76 -15.41 8.53
C ARG A 31 -1.48 -13.95 8.85
N PHE A 32 -1.34 -13.10 7.83
CA PHE A 32 -1.16 -11.65 7.99
C PHE A 32 -2.36 -11.01 8.70
N GLU A 33 -3.59 -11.41 8.37
CA GLU A 33 -4.79 -10.94 9.08
C GLU A 33 -4.75 -11.33 10.56
N CYS A 34 -4.30 -12.56 10.89
CA CYS A 34 -4.15 -12.97 12.29
C CYS A 34 -3.12 -12.11 13.03
N PHE A 35 -1.93 -11.87 12.44
CA PHE A 35 -0.91 -11.00 13.04
C PHE A 35 -1.40 -9.56 13.23
N ALA A 36 -2.08 -8.98 12.25
CA ALA A 36 -2.62 -7.63 12.37
C ALA A 36 -3.68 -7.53 13.48
N VAL A 37 -4.50 -8.57 13.68
CA VAL A 37 -5.48 -8.62 14.78
C VAL A 37 -4.78 -8.70 16.15
N ASP A 38 -3.62 -9.35 16.23
CA ASP A 38 -2.81 -9.40 17.45
C ASP A 38 -2.28 -8.02 17.84
N GLU A 39 -1.74 -7.27 16.87
CA GLU A 39 -1.26 -5.90 17.09
C GLU A 39 -2.40 -4.96 17.48
N ILE A 40 -3.56 -5.06 16.82
CA ILE A 40 -4.74 -4.26 17.16
C ILE A 40 -5.25 -4.58 18.57
N LEU A 41 -5.16 -5.84 18.99
CA LEU A 41 -5.52 -6.26 20.34
C LEU A 41 -4.54 -5.65 21.37
N LEU A 42 -3.23 -5.69 21.10
CA LEU A 42 -2.23 -5.02 21.94
C LEU A 42 -2.46 -3.51 22.02
N MET A 43 -2.75 -2.85 20.89
CA MET A 43 -3.12 -1.43 20.85
C MET A 43 -4.32 -1.11 21.76
N ARG A 44 -5.31 -2.02 21.81
CA ARG A 44 -6.48 -1.88 22.67
C ARG A 44 -6.16 -2.10 24.15
N GLU A 45 -5.41 -3.15 24.47
CA GLU A 45 -5.10 -3.54 25.86
C GLU A 45 -4.12 -2.59 26.54
N GLN A 46 -3.10 -2.16 25.81
CA GLN A 46 -2.10 -1.20 26.29
C GLN A 46 -2.57 0.26 26.17
N GLN A 47 -3.79 0.48 25.66
CA GLN A 47 -4.39 1.79 25.46
C GLN A 47 -3.51 2.76 24.66
N LEU A 48 -2.73 2.24 23.71
CA LEU A 48 -1.80 3.04 22.89
C LEU A 48 -2.52 4.09 22.04
N TYR A 49 -3.80 3.85 21.71
CA TYR A 49 -4.66 4.83 21.05
C TYR A 49 -4.84 6.13 21.87
N LEU A 50 -4.72 6.08 23.20
CA LEU A 50 -4.74 7.28 24.04
C LEU A 50 -3.46 8.10 23.87
N GLN A 51 -2.31 7.42 23.72
CA GLN A 51 -1.02 8.08 23.49
C GLN A 51 -0.99 8.78 22.12
N ALA A 52 -1.69 8.22 21.14
CA ALA A 52 -1.89 8.81 19.82
C ALA A 52 -2.97 9.91 19.78
N GLY A 53 -3.61 10.23 20.93
CA GLY A 53 -4.54 11.36 21.05
C GLY A 53 -6.00 11.06 20.74
N TYR A 54 -6.40 9.80 20.58
CA TYR A 54 -7.81 9.42 20.39
C TYR A 54 -8.53 9.27 21.73
N LYS A 55 -9.83 9.62 21.79
CA LYS A 55 -10.59 9.58 23.06
C LYS A 55 -10.94 8.16 23.48
N ASN A 56 -11.18 7.28 22.52
CA ASN A 56 -11.48 5.87 22.75
C ASN A 56 -11.04 5.01 21.56
N PHE A 57 -10.99 3.69 21.78
CA PHE A 57 -10.56 2.74 20.77
C PHE A 57 -11.48 2.72 19.54
N GLU A 58 -12.77 3.02 19.71
CA GLU A 58 -13.73 3.09 18.61
C GLU A 58 -13.42 4.24 17.66
N GLU A 59 -13.09 5.43 18.19
CA GLU A 59 -12.68 6.60 17.41
C GLU A 59 -11.38 6.34 16.65
N TYR A 60 -10.39 5.71 17.30
CA TYR A 60 -9.16 5.26 16.64
C TYR A 60 -9.47 4.33 15.44
N CYS A 61 -10.28 3.30 15.67
CA CYS A 61 -10.65 2.36 14.61
C CYS A 61 -11.45 3.01 13.48
N GLN A 62 -12.30 4.00 13.79
CA GLN A 62 -13.10 4.72 12.79
C GLN A 62 -12.29 5.72 11.98
N ARG A 63 -11.17 6.23 12.51
CA ARG A 63 -10.31 7.19 11.79
C ARG A 63 -9.18 6.50 11.05
N GLU A 64 -8.39 5.68 11.73
CA GLU A 64 -7.18 5.05 11.16
C GLU A 64 -7.49 3.81 10.32
N LEU A 65 -8.52 3.06 10.70
CA LEU A 65 -8.83 1.77 10.11
C LEU A 65 -10.16 1.80 9.32
N TYR A 66 -10.61 2.99 8.92
CA TYR A 66 -11.84 3.18 8.13
C TYR A 66 -11.81 2.39 6.82
N ALA A 67 -10.70 2.44 6.09
CA ALA A 67 -10.50 1.72 4.82
C ALA A 67 -10.70 0.20 4.97
N TRP A 68 -10.50 -0.33 6.17
CA TRP A 68 -10.61 -1.75 6.51
C TRP A 68 -11.94 -2.11 7.18
N GLY A 69 -12.96 -1.23 7.09
CA GLY A 69 -14.30 -1.43 7.65
C GLY A 69 -14.49 -0.92 9.08
N GLY A 70 -13.50 -0.18 9.59
CA GLY A 70 -13.54 0.54 10.85
C GLY A 70 -13.83 -0.33 12.07
N TYR A 71 -14.33 0.31 13.13
CA TYR A 71 -14.57 -0.34 14.42
C TYR A 71 -15.44 -1.61 14.32
N ARG A 72 -16.46 -1.61 13.45
CA ARG A 72 -17.37 -2.75 13.29
C ARG A 72 -16.63 -4.00 12.81
N ARG A 73 -15.77 -3.88 11.78
CA ARG A 73 -15.01 -5.00 11.23
C ARG A 73 -13.93 -5.47 12.19
N ILE A 74 -13.24 -4.54 12.85
CA ILE A 74 -12.20 -4.87 13.83
C ILE A 74 -12.78 -5.60 15.05
N ASN A 75 -13.91 -5.13 15.58
CA ASN A 75 -14.53 -5.79 16.73
C ASN A 75 -15.03 -7.21 16.39
N GLN A 76 -15.39 -7.46 15.12
CA GLN A 76 -15.69 -8.78 14.61
C GLN A 76 -14.46 -9.69 14.57
N LEU A 77 -13.33 -9.18 14.06
CA LEU A 77 -12.06 -9.92 14.01
C LEU A 77 -11.53 -10.23 15.41
N LEU A 78 -11.54 -9.24 16.32
CA LEU A 78 -11.20 -9.43 17.73
C LEU A 78 -12.12 -10.44 18.41
N GLY A 79 -13.40 -10.44 18.05
CA GLY A 79 -14.35 -11.45 18.52
C GLY A 79 -13.97 -12.86 18.04
N ALA A 80 -13.65 -13.02 16.75
CA ALA A 80 -13.23 -14.30 16.19
C ALA A 80 -11.95 -14.83 16.84
N LYS A 81 -10.96 -13.96 17.05
CA LYS A 81 -9.74 -14.31 17.79
C LYS A 81 -10.06 -14.84 19.20
N LYS A 82 -10.95 -14.18 19.94
CA LYS A 82 -11.39 -14.67 21.26
C LYS A 82 -12.02 -16.06 21.22
N VAL A 83 -12.72 -16.41 20.13
CA VAL A 83 -13.23 -17.77 19.94
C VAL A 83 -12.06 -18.72 19.77
N ILE A 84 -11.15 -18.43 18.84
CA ILE A 84 -9.98 -19.28 18.55
C ILE A 84 -9.14 -19.52 19.81
N ASP A 85 -8.82 -18.45 20.56
CA ASP A 85 -8.06 -18.52 21.81
C ASP A 85 -8.79 -19.34 22.89
N ALA A 86 -10.13 -19.21 22.99
CA ALA A 86 -10.93 -19.96 23.96
C ALA A 86 -11.09 -21.46 23.59
N VAL A 87 -11.01 -21.79 22.29
CA VAL A 87 -11.06 -23.18 21.80
C VAL A 87 -9.72 -23.88 22.07
N GLY A 88 -8.59 -23.18 21.95
CA GLY A 88 -7.25 -23.75 22.12
C GLY A 88 -6.81 -24.56 20.90
N GLU A 89 -6.39 -25.81 21.10
CA GLU A 89 -5.83 -26.69 20.04
C GLU A 89 -6.77 -26.91 18.85
N LEU A 90 -8.09 -26.98 19.10
CA LEU A 90 -9.09 -27.13 18.04
C LEU A 90 -9.36 -25.81 17.28
N GLY A 91 -8.77 -24.70 17.70
CA GLY A 91 -8.92 -23.38 17.11
C GLY A 91 -8.34 -23.30 15.69
N GLY A 92 -7.34 -24.13 15.37
CA GLY A 92 -6.75 -24.21 14.02
C GLY A 92 -7.71 -24.68 12.93
N HIS A 93 -8.87 -25.24 13.29
CA HIS A 93 -9.91 -25.63 12.33
C HIS A 93 -10.87 -24.48 11.97
N ILE A 94 -10.80 -23.35 12.69
CA ILE A 94 -11.60 -22.15 12.40
C ILE A 94 -10.76 -21.24 11.50
N LYS A 95 -10.99 -21.33 10.19
CA LYS A 95 -10.19 -20.61 9.17
C LYS A 95 -10.61 -19.14 9.04
N ASN A 96 -11.87 -18.81 9.33
CA ASN A 96 -12.44 -17.49 9.03
C ASN A 96 -13.26 -16.90 10.18
N GLU A 97 -13.29 -15.56 10.26
CA GLU A 97 -14.15 -14.80 11.18
C GLU A 97 -15.63 -15.20 11.07
N ARG A 98 -16.09 -15.51 9.86
CA ARG A 98 -17.47 -15.97 9.61
C ARG A 98 -17.78 -17.32 10.26
N GLN A 99 -16.81 -18.24 10.34
CA GLN A 99 -16.96 -19.53 11.03
C GLN A 99 -16.94 -19.36 12.56
N ALA A 100 -16.21 -18.37 13.06
CA ALA A 100 -16.17 -18.06 14.49
C ALA A 100 -17.45 -17.35 15.00
N ARG A 101 -18.13 -16.56 14.14
CA ARG A 101 -19.32 -15.76 14.52
C ARG A 101 -20.42 -16.54 15.28
N PRO A 102 -20.85 -17.74 14.85
CA PRO A 102 -21.86 -18.51 15.56
C PRO A 102 -21.42 -18.95 16.97
N LEU A 103 -20.11 -19.14 17.16
CA LEU A 103 -19.47 -19.64 18.38
C LEU A 103 -19.19 -18.53 19.41
N LEU A 104 -19.21 -17.24 19.01
CA LEU A 104 -18.98 -16.08 19.89
C LEU A 104 -19.79 -16.09 21.20
N ARG A 105 -20.98 -16.68 21.19
CA ARG A 105 -21.86 -16.74 22.36
C ARG A 105 -21.36 -17.74 23.40
N LEU A 106 -20.66 -18.77 22.95
CA LEU A 106 -20.12 -19.86 23.76
C LEU A 106 -18.73 -19.51 24.32
N VAL A 107 -18.14 -18.37 23.96
CA VAL A 107 -16.85 -17.91 24.50
C VAL A 107 -16.87 -17.76 26.03
N LYS A 108 -18.04 -17.46 26.61
CA LYS A 108 -18.21 -17.41 28.08
C LYS A 108 -18.27 -18.79 28.75
N GLU A 109 -18.44 -19.86 27.96
CA GLU A 109 -18.58 -21.25 28.40
C GLU A 109 -17.61 -22.14 27.58
N PRO A 110 -16.29 -22.09 27.86
CA PRO A 110 -15.26 -22.69 27.01
C PRO A 110 -15.44 -24.21 26.81
N GLU A 111 -15.93 -24.92 27.83
CA GLU A 111 -16.26 -26.36 27.75
C GLU A 111 -17.30 -26.66 26.66
N LYS A 112 -18.37 -25.88 26.60
CA LYS A 112 -19.45 -26.04 25.60
C LYS A 112 -19.00 -25.62 24.21
N LEU A 113 -18.11 -24.63 24.14
CA LEU A 113 -17.49 -24.19 22.90
C LEU A 113 -16.58 -25.28 22.31
N LYS A 114 -15.75 -25.94 23.12
CA LYS A 114 -14.93 -27.08 22.68
C LYS A 114 -15.79 -28.25 22.20
N GLN A 115 -16.87 -28.57 22.92
CA GLN A 115 -17.83 -29.59 22.50
C GLN A 115 -18.52 -29.23 21.17
N ALA A 116 -18.91 -27.97 20.97
CA ALA A 116 -19.52 -27.54 19.71
C ALA A 116 -18.54 -27.64 18.53
N VAL A 117 -17.25 -27.37 18.74
CA VAL A 117 -16.22 -27.53 17.70
C VAL A 117 -15.93 -29.01 17.42
N ALA A 118 -15.85 -29.85 18.45
CA ALA A 118 -15.66 -31.29 18.30
C ALA A 118 -16.82 -31.95 17.52
N ILE A 119 -18.07 -31.62 17.86
CA ILE A 119 -19.27 -32.10 17.14
C ILE A 119 -19.23 -31.68 15.66
N ALA A 120 -18.81 -30.45 15.37
CA ALA A 120 -18.71 -29.98 13.99
C ALA A 120 -17.63 -30.73 13.20
N LEU A 121 -16.51 -31.10 13.84
CA LEU A 121 -15.40 -31.83 13.23
C LEU A 121 -15.71 -33.32 13.05
N GLU A 122 -16.45 -33.93 13.97
CA GLU A 122 -16.93 -35.32 13.84
C GLU A 122 -17.93 -35.46 12.69
N GLU A 123 -18.79 -34.44 12.47
CA GLU A 123 -19.77 -34.46 11.39
C GLU A 123 -19.14 -34.12 10.03
N ASN A 124 -18.18 -33.18 9.98
CA ASN A 124 -17.46 -32.79 8.77
C ASN A 124 -15.98 -32.48 9.07
N PRO A 125 -15.01 -33.13 8.39
CA PRO A 125 -13.58 -32.87 8.61
C PRO A 125 -13.15 -31.45 8.18
N ASP A 126 -13.88 -30.82 7.26
CA ASP A 126 -13.74 -29.41 6.88
C ASP A 126 -15.04 -28.65 7.17
N PRO A 127 -15.27 -28.21 8.43
CA PRO A 127 -16.55 -27.67 8.85
C PRO A 127 -16.83 -26.28 8.25
N SER A 128 -18.02 -26.13 7.67
CA SER A 128 -18.51 -24.87 7.11
C SER A 128 -19.19 -23.99 8.17
N VAL A 129 -19.58 -22.76 7.80
CA VAL A 129 -20.28 -21.83 8.71
C VAL A 129 -21.60 -22.41 9.22
N SER A 130 -22.33 -23.18 8.40
CA SER A 130 -23.59 -23.82 8.80
C SER A 130 -23.35 -24.93 9.82
N ASP A 131 -22.24 -25.65 9.72
CA ASP A 131 -21.94 -26.80 10.56
C ASP A 131 -21.62 -26.33 11.99
N PHE A 132 -20.77 -25.30 12.11
CA PHE A 132 -20.54 -24.64 13.40
C PHE A 132 -21.81 -24.02 13.99
N ALA A 133 -22.70 -23.45 13.16
CA ALA A 133 -23.96 -22.91 13.64
C ALA A 133 -24.96 -24.00 14.09
N ALA A 134 -24.95 -25.17 13.45
CA ALA A 134 -25.76 -26.32 13.83
C ALA A 134 -25.24 -26.94 15.13
N ALA A 135 -23.93 -27.18 15.23
CA ALA A 135 -23.29 -27.69 16.45
C ALA A 135 -23.49 -26.74 17.64
N ALA A 136 -23.33 -25.42 17.44
CA ALA A 136 -23.60 -24.43 18.49
C ALA A 136 -25.06 -24.45 18.97
N LYS A 137 -26.02 -24.70 18.08
CA LYS A 137 -27.45 -24.85 18.44
C LYS A 137 -27.75 -26.15 19.17
N LYS A 138 -27.03 -27.24 18.87
CA LYS A 138 -27.14 -28.53 19.58
C LYS A 138 -26.69 -28.38 21.04
N VAL A 139 -25.56 -27.70 21.26
CA VAL A 139 -24.99 -27.51 22.60
C VAL A 139 -25.76 -26.44 23.41
N VAL A 140 -26.21 -25.36 22.77
CA VAL A 140 -27.04 -24.33 23.41
C VAL A 140 -28.19 -23.90 22.49
N PRO A 141 -29.41 -24.47 22.67
CA PRO A 141 -30.56 -24.09 21.86
C PRO A 141 -30.98 -22.64 22.13
N LYS A 142 -31.30 -21.90 21.07
CA LYS A 142 -31.77 -20.51 21.16
C LYS A 142 -33.16 -20.47 21.82
N LEU A 143 -33.23 -19.90 23.03
CA LEU A 143 -34.52 -19.45 23.57
C LEU A 143 -35.11 -18.38 22.65
N PRO A 144 -36.39 -18.47 22.24
CA PRO A 144 -37.02 -17.48 21.38
C PRO A 144 -37.02 -16.11 22.07
N ARG A 145 -36.49 -15.10 21.38
CA ARG A 145 -36.60 -13.70 21.83
C ARG A 145 -38.08 -13.34 21.92
N LYS A 146 -38.58 -13.08 23.13
CA LYS A 146 -39.86 -12.37 23.32
C LYS A 146 -39.71 -11.00 22.65
N LYS A 147 -40.36 -10.80 21.49
CA LYS A 147 -40.51 -9.47 20.90
C LYS A 147 -41.29 -8.63 21.92
N GLN A 148 -40.67 -7.59 22.45
CA GLN A 148 -41.42 -6.54 23.15
C GLN A 148 -42.31 -5.88 22.09
N PHE A 149 -43.62 -6.10 22.21
CA PHE A 149 -44.61 -5.32 21.48
C PHE A 149 -44.52 -3.88 22.00
N HIS A 150 -43.89 -3.00 21.22
CA HIS A 150 -44.09 -1.57 21.42
C HIS A 150 -45.52 -1.26 20.96
N GLN A 151 -46.37 -0.86 21.89
CA GLN A 151 -47.68 -0.28 21.57
C GLN A 151 -47.44 1.03 20.84
N GLU A 152 -47.86 1.12 19.59
CA GLU A 152 -47.94 2.39 18.87
C GLU A 152 -48.99 3.29 19.56
N PRO A 153 -48.71 4.60 19.75
CA PRO A 153 -49.65 5.51 20.37
C PRO A 153 -50.90 5.66 19.50
N MET A 154 -52.07 5.46 20.12
CA MET A 154 -53.38 5.59 19.50
C MET A 154 -53.55 6.97 18.85
N VAL A 155 -53.76 6.99 17.54
CA VAL A 155 -54.25 8.16 16.80
C VAL A 155 -55.67 8.51 17.31
N PRO A 156 -56.00 9.77 17.61
CA PRO A 156 -57.34 10.16 18.03
C PRO A 156 -58.38 9.87 16.95
N LYS A 157 -59.52 9.29 17.38
CA LYS A 157 -60.74 9.06 16.57
C LYS A 157 -61.10 10.33 15.78
N ILE A 158 -61.04 10.23 14.45
CA ILE A 158 -61.65 11.21 13.55
C ILE A 158 -63.17 11.06 13.65
N GLN A 159 -63.85 12.18 13.85
CA GLN A 159 -65.31 12.31 13.91
C GLN A 159 -65.98 11.82 12.63
N GLU A 160 -67.18 11.25 12.79
CA GLU A 160 -68.01 10.70 11.71
C GLU A 160 -68.31 11.74 10.62
N PRO A 161 -68.29 11.36 9.32
CA PRO A 161 -68.55 12.30 8.24
C PRO A 161 -70.04 12.63 8.14
N VAL A 162 -70.31 13.93 8.18
CA VAL A 162 -71.57 14.55 7.74
C VAL A 162 -71.86 14.11 6.30
N VAL A 163 -73.10 13.68 6.07
CA VAL A 163 -73.63 13.24 4.76
C VAL A 163 -73.28 14.26 3.67
N PRO A 164 -72.58 13.89 2.58
CA PRO A 164 -72.28 14.82 1.50
C PRO A 164 -73.55 15.14 0.72
N GLN A 165 -73.77 16.44 0.47
CA GLN A 165 -74.70 16.93 -0.54
C GLN A 165 -74.32 16.30 -1.88
N LYS A 166 -75.32 15.82 -2.64
CA LYS A 166 -75.10 15.20 -3.96
C LYS A 166 -74.36 16.19 -4.88
N ALA A 167 -73.06 15.97 -5.09
CA ALA A 167 -72.22 16.80 -5.94
C ALA A 167 -72.26 16.26 -7.37
N ILE A 168 -72.61 17.12 -8.33
CA ILE A 168 -72.56 16.83 -9.76
C ILE A 168 -71.15 17.14 -10.25
N VAL A 169 -70.50 16.19 -10.90
CA VAL A 169 -69.11 16.28 -11.36
C VAL A 169 -69.01 15.89 -12.83
N ILE A 170 -68.14 16.58 -13.56
CA ILE A 170 -67.85 16.32 -14.98
C ILE A 170 -66.44 15.75 -15.09
N VAL A 171 -66.27 14.74 -15.95
CA VAL A 171 -64.95 14.20 -16.29
C VAL A 171 -64.24 15.19 -17.22
N SER A 172 -63.18 15.83 -16.71
CA SER A 172 -62.45 16.92 -17.37
C SER A 172 -61.19 16.48 -18.11
N GLN A 173 -60.74 15.24 -17.92
CA GLN A 173 -59.54 14.72 -18.57
C GLN A 173 -59.83 14.15 -19.96
N GLN A 174 -59.23 14.76 -21.00
CA GLN A 174 -59.44 14.38 -22.41
C GLN A 174 -59.03 12.94 -22.74
N SER A 175 -58.09 12.36 -21.98
CA SER A 175 -57.65 10.99 -22.16
C SER A 175 -58.57 9.96 -21.50
N HIS A 176 -59.59 10.38 -20.76
CA HIS A 176 -60.53 9.48 -20.10
C HIS A 176 -61.64 9.07 -21.08
N PRO A 177 -62.04 7.78 -21.14
CA PRO A 177 -63.03 7.28 -22.11
C PRO A 177 -64.42 7.92 -21.99
N ARG A 178 -64.74 8.49 -20.83
CA ARG A 178 -66.00 9.21 -20.53
C ARG A 178 -65.80 10.74 -20.45
N TYR A 179 -64.82 11.29 -21.16
CA TYR A 179 -64.56 12.73 -21.17
C TYR A 179 -65.80 13.53 -21.58
N GLY A 180 -66.17 14.53 -20.78
CA GLY A 180 -67.36 15.35 -21.00
C GLY A 180 -68.65 14.82 -20.37
N ASP A 181 -68.67 13.57 -19.90
CA ASP A 181 -69.83 13.02 -19.22
C ASP A 181 -69.99 13.59 -17.81
N SER A 182 -71.24 13.83 -17.41
CA SER A 182 -71.58 14.26 -16.05
C SER A 182 -72.10 13.09 -15.22
N GLY A 183 -71.76 13.08 -13.93
CA GLY A 183 -72.18 12.07 -12.98
C GLY A 183 -72.35 12.63 -11.58
N VAL A 184 -72.93 11.82 -10.69
CA VAL A 184 -73.24 12.21 -9.31
C VAL A 184 -72.38 11.39 -8.35
N ILE A 185 -71.76 12.07 -7.38
CA ILE A 185 -71.08 11.41 -6.26
C ILE A 185 -72.11 11.17 -5.17
N GLU A 186 -72.53 9.92 -5.02
CA GLU A 186 -73.52 9.51 -4.02
C GLU A 186 -72.89 8.82 -2.80
N ALA A 187 -71.64 8.35 -2.93
CA ALA A 187 -70.96 7.56 -1.92
C ALA A 187 -69.73 8.29 -1.35
N SER A 188 -69.35 7.93 -0.12
CA SER A 188 -68.10 8.39 0.50
C SER A 188 -66.89 7.98 -0.34
N ALA A 189 -65.96 8.91 -0.56
CA ALA A 189 -64.76 8.66 -1.34
C ALA A 189 -63.91 7.50 -0.72
N PRO A 190 -63.47 6.52 -1.52
CA PRO A 190 -62.68 5.39 -1.01
C PRO A 190 -61.26 5.80 -0.60
N ASN A 191 -60.69 6.86 -1.18
CA ASN A 191 -59.42 7.45 -0.76
C ASN A 191 -59.36 8.94 -1.10
N ARG A 192 -58.26 9.60 -0.75
CA ARG A 192 -58.06 11.06 -0.95
C ARG A 192 -57.93 11.47 -2.43
N TRP A 193 -57.62 10.53 -3.33
CA TRP A 193 -57.27 10.82 -4.72
C TRP A 193 -58.29 10.28 -5.72
N GLN A 194 -59.33 9.57 -5.27
CA GLN A 194 -60.31 8.90 -6.13
C GLN A 194 -61.71 9.01 -5.56
N GLN A 195 -62.70 9.05 -6.45
CA GLN A 195 -64.11 9.14 -6.14
C GLN A 195 -64.93 8.14 -6.95
N ILE A 196 -66.02 7.68 -6.36
CA ILE A 196 -66.98 6.83 -7.04
C ILE A 196 -68.05 7.75 -7.64
N VAL A 197 -68.12 7.78 -8.96
CA VAL A 197 -69.07 8.59 -9.73
C VAL A 197 -70.12 7.67 -10.35
N THR A 198 -71.39 7.95 -10.09
CA THR A 198 -72.52 7.27 -10.72
C THR A 198 -72.98 8.08 -11.94
N PHE A 199 -72.94 7.49 -13.13
CA PHE A 199 -73.37 8.14 -14.37
C PHE A 199 -74.86 7.93 -14.65
N ALA A 200 -75.40 8.67 -15.63
CA ALA A 200 -76.82 8.59 -16.03
C ALA A 200 -77.26 7.17 -16.45
N ASP A 201 -76.33 6.37 -16.97
CA ASP A 201 -76.58 4.96 -17.37
C ASP A 201 -76.69 4.01 -16.17
N GLY A 202 -76.51 4.50 -14.94
CA GLY A 202 -76.48 3.72 -13.71
C GLY A 202 -75.13 3.06 -13.40
N GLU A 203 -74.15 3.17 -14.30
CA GLU A 203 -72.80 2.66 -14.08
C GLU A 203 -72.05 3.47 -13.01
N ARG A 204 -71.35 2.77 -12.12
CA ARG A 204 -70.53 3.34 -11.05
C ARG A 204 -69.06 3.10 -11.35
N LEU A 205 -68.29 4.16 -11.54
CA LEU A 205 -66.86 4.07 -11.83
C LEU A 205 -66.04 4.77 -10.76
N LEU A 206 -64.87 4.20 -10.48
CA LEU A 206 -63.85 4.81 -9.64
C LEU A 206 -62.96 5.68 -10.53
N ILE A 207 -63.02 7.00 -10.33
CA ILE A 207 -62.31 7.98 -11.16
C ILE A 207 -61.33 8.75 -10.27
N ASN A 208 -60.13 9.07 -10.79
CA ASN A 208 -59.19 9.91 -10.06
C ASN A 208 -59.70 11.34 -9.97
N ASN A 209 -59.47 11.98 -8.82
CA ASN A 209 -59.79 13.39 -8.57
C ASN A 209 -59.04 14.34 -9.53
N ALA A 210 -57.92 13.89 -10.10
CA ALA A 210 -57.20 14.61 -11.14
C ALA A 210 -57.95 14.66 -12.49
N ASP A 211 -58.85 13.70 -12.72
CA ASP A 211 -59.60 13.55 -13.97
C ASP A 211 -61.00 14.19 -13.91
N LEU A 212 -61.39 14.67 -12.73
CA LEU A 212 -62.66 15.31 -12.44
C LEU A 212 -62.50 16.84 -12.35
N ASP A 213 -63.58 17.57 -12.58
CA ASP A 213 -63.59 19.03 -12.45
C ASP A 213 -63.31 19.47 -11.00
N ALA A 214 -62.27 20.27 -10.82
CA ALA A 214 -61.59 20.47 -9.53
C ALA A 214 -62.43 21.25 -8.49
N ALA A 215 -63.42 22.02 -8.93
CA ALA A 215 -64.28 22.81 -8.04
C ALA A 215 -65.33 21.96 -7.30
N SER A 216 -65.74 20.83 -7.88
CA SER A 216 -66.80 19.96 -7.34
C SER A 216 -66.25 18.80 -6.50
N VAL A 217 -64.92 18.60 -6.49
CA VAL A 217 -64.24 17.53 -5.76
C VAL A 217 -63.86 18.04 -4.36
N PRO A 218 -64.35 17.43 -3.26
CA PRO A 218 -64.07 17.87 -1.89
C PRO A 218 -62.59 17.83 -1.43
N PHE A 219 -61.65 17.31 -2.23
CA PHE A 219 -60.23 17.20 -1.87
C PHE A 219 -59.33 17.83 -2.93
N THR A 220 -58.45 18.76 -2.51
CA THR A 220 -57.53 19.49 -3.39
C THR A 220 -56.45 18.58 -4.01
N ARG A 221 -56.02 18.92 -5.24
CA ARG A 221 -54.94 18.21 -5.97
C ARG A 221 -53.56 18.37 -5.33
N GLU A 222 -53.34 19.47 -4.62
CA GLU A 222 -52.04 19.80 -4.05
C GLU A 222 -51.87 19.26 -2.63
N ARG A 223 -50.69 18.68 -2.41
CA ARG A 223 -50.27 18.19 -1.09
C ARG A 223 -49.76 19.39 -0.29
N ASN A 224 -50.66 20.06 0.42
CA ASN A 224 -50.28 21.12 1.36
C ASN A 224 -49.49 20.48 2.52
N TYR A 225 -48.17 20.61 2.47
CA TYR A 225 -47.30 20.26 3.58
C TYR A 225 -47.31 21.40 4.61
N PRO A 226 -47.20 21.09 5.91
CA PRO A 226 -46.97 22.10 6.93
C PRO A 226 -45.72 22.93 6.63
N PRO A 227 -45.69 24.23 7.00
CA PRO A 227 -44.57 25.13 6.72
C PRO A 227 -43.23 24.62 7.29
N GLU A 228 -43.27 23.94 8.43
CA GLU A 228 -42.10 23.29 9.07
C GLU A 228 -41.34 22.36 8.12
N TYR A 229 -42.05 21.61 7.26
CA TYR A 229 -41.41 20.72 6.29
C TYR A 229 -40.76 21.49 5.15
N THR A 230 -41.33 22.63 4.75
CA THR A 230 -40.74 23.45 3.70
C THR A 230 -39.43 24.10 4.17
N GLU A 231 -39.39 24.54 5.42
CA GLU A 231 -38.18 25.06 6.07
C GLU A 231 -37.12 23.98 6.26
N ALA A 232 -37.51 22.78 6.72
CA ALA A 232 -36.59 21.65 6.87
C ALA A 232 -35.97 21.23 5.51
N ILE A 233 -36.76 21.21 4.44
CA ILE A 233 -36.27 20.91 3.09
C ILE A 233 -35.31 22.00 2.59
N ALA A 234 -35.59 23.28 2.88
CA ALA A 234 -34.70 24.38 2.52
C ALA A 234 -33.37 24.28 3.27
N ALA A 235 -33.40 24.06 4.59
CA ALA A 235 -32.21 23.89 5.42
C ALA A 235 -31.35 22.71 4.95
N LEU A 236 -31.96 21.56 4.63
CA LEU A 236 -31.24 20.40 4.09
C LEU A 236 -30.58 20.71 2.74
N LYS A 237 -31.26 21.45 1.86
CA LYS A 237 -30.68 21.86 0.57
C LYS A 237 -29.47 22.78 0.75
N GLU A 238 -29.52 23.69 1.73
CA GLU A 238 -28.40 24.57 2.05
C GLU A 238 -27.21 23.79 2.63
N GLN A 239 -27.46 22.89 3.58
CA GLN A 239 -26.42 22.01 4.12
C GLN A 239 -25.73 21.19 3.03
N HIS A 240 -26.50 20.57 2.14
CA HIS A 240 -25.95 19.80 1.04
C HIS A 240 -25.10 20.65 0.08
N LYS A 241 -25.48 21.91 -0.18
CA LYS A 241 -24.67 22.81 -1.01
C LYS A 241 -23.32 23.10 -0.36
N LEU A 242 -23.32 23.41 0.94
CA LEU A 242 -22.10 23.67 1.70
C LEU A 242 -21.19 22.43 1.75
N GLU A 243 -21.76 21.24 1.92
CA GLU A 243 -21.00 19.99 1.89
C GLU A 243 -20.37 19.72 0.53
N LEU A 244 -21.09 19.97 -0.57
CA LEU A 244 -20.55 19.83 -1.92
C LEU A 244 -19.41 20.82 -2.18
N GLU A 245 -19.56 22.08 -1.74
CA GLU A 245 -18.51 23.09 -1.85
C GLU A 245 -17.27 22.67 -1.06
N ARG A 246 -17.46 22.23 0.19
CA ARG A 246 -16.37 21.72 1.04
C ARG A 246 -15.65 20.53 0.39
N LEU A 247 -16.38 19.51 -0.06
CA LEU A 247 -15.79 18.34 -0.71
C LEU A 247 -15.05 18.72 -2.00
N SER A 248 -15.59 19.67 -2.78
CA SER A 248 -14.91 20.14 -3.99
C SER A 248 -13.60 20.86 -3.69
N GLN A 249 -13.52 21.60 -2.59
CA GLN A 249 -12.29 22.27 -2.14
C GLN A 249 -11.29 21.24 -1.62
N GLU A 250 -11.72 20.30 -0.78
CA GLU A 250 -10.87 19.22 -0.25
C GLU A 250 -10.28 18.38 -1.40
N LEU A 251 -11.08 18.02 -2.41
CA LEU A 251 -10.59 17.31 -3.60
C LEU A 251 -9.59 18.11 -4.42
N ARG A 252 -9.82 19.42 -4.63
CA ARG A 252 -8.86 20.28 -5.35
C ARG A 252 -7.53 20.36 -4.62
N ILE A 253 -7.57 20.52 -3.30
CA ILE A 253 -6.36 20.57 -2.48
C ILE A 253 -5.65 19.22 -2.53
N GLY A 254 -6.37 18.11 -2.34
CA GLY A 254 -5.82 16.76 -2.41
C GLY A 254 -5.10 16.48 -3.73
N LEU A 255 -5.75 16.77 -4.87
CA LEU A 255 -5.16 16.61 -6.19
C LEU A 255 -3.92 17.47 -6.41
N GLN A 256 -3.93 18.72 -5.92
CA GLN A 256 -2.76 19.60 -6.00
C GLN A 256 -1.61 19.07 -5.15
N THR A 257 -1.87 18.60 -3.93
CA THR A 257 -0.83 18.05 -3.06
C THR A 257 -0.24 16.76 -3.61
N GLU A 258 -1.07 15.87 -4.18
CA GLU A 258 -0.59 14.64 -4.81
C GLU A 258 0.26 14.95 -6.05
N ALA A 259 -0.18 15.89 -6.89
CA ALA A 259 0.60 16.30 -8.06
C ALA A 259 1.94 16.94 -7.68
N ILE A 260 1.98 17.75 -6.62
CA ILE A 260 3.22 18.34 -6.10
C ILE A 260 4.13 17.26 -5.53
N ALA A 261 3.61 16.34 -4.70
CA ALA A 261 4.39 15.25 -4.13
C ALA A 261 5.03 14.37 -5.21
N TYR A 262 4.25 14.00 -6.24
CA TYR A 262 4.76 13.23 -7.37
C TYR A 262 5.85 14.00 -8.15
N ALA A 263 5.67 15.30 -8.38
CA ALA A 263 6.68 16.12 -9.03
C ALA A 263 7.96 16.25 -8.19
N GLU A 264 7.84 16.39 -6.87
CA GLU A 264 8.96 16.43 -5.94
C GLU A 264 9.72 15.10 -5.92
N GLU A 265 9.03 13.97 -5.89
CA GLU A 265 9.64 12.64 -5.97
C GLU A 265 10.46 12.47 -7.26
N GLN A 266 9.88 12.81 -8.42
CA GLN A 266 10.61 12.75 -9.69
C GLN A 266 11.85 13.65 -9.71
N VAL A 267 11.75 14.87 -9.18
CA VAL A 267 12.90 15.79 -9.10
C VAL A 267 13.96 15.24 -8.15
N GLN A 268 13.57 14.66 -7.01
CA GLN A 268 14.50 14.05 -6.07
C GLN A 268 15.24 12.86 -6.69
N GLU A 269 14.55 11.98 -7.41
CA GLU A 269 15.18 10.86 -8.13
C GLU A 269 16.17 11.35 -9.19
N GLN A 270 15.80 12.39 -9.93
CA GLN A 270 16.71 13.01 -10.91
C GLN A 270 17.94 13.62 -10.23
N ILE A 271 17.78 14.31 -9.12
CA ILE A 271 18.90 14.88 -8.36
C ILE A 271 19.81 13.76 -7.84
N GLN A 272 19.25 12.70 -7.27
CA GLN A 272 20.03 11.56 -6.77
C GLN A 272 20.80 10.86 -7.88
N SER A 273 20.18 10.62 -9.04
CA SER A 273 20.84 10.01 -10.19
C SER A 273 21.98 10.88 -10.73
N LEU A 274 21.78 12.20 -10.84
CA LEU A 274 22.81 13.15 -11.24
C LEU A 274 23.97 13.22 -10.24
N GLN A 275 23.68 13.20 -8.94
CA GLN A 275 24.71 13.17 -7.90
C GLN A 275 25.57 11.91 -7.99
N ASN A 276 24.95 10.75 -8.23
CA ASN A 276 25.68 9.49 -8.40
C ASN A 276 26.56 9.51 -9.66
N LEU A 277 26.05 10.03 -10.77
CA LEU A 277 26.82 10.19 -12.00
C LEU A 277 28.02 11.13 -11.78
N TYR A 278 27.82 12.25 -11.09
CA TYR A 278 28.90 13.18 -10.77
C TYR A 278 29.99 12.55 -9.89
N LYS A 279 29.62 11.72 -8.92
CA LYS A 279 30.57 10.95 -8.09
C LYS A 279 31.39 9.99 -8.95
N GLN A 280 30.73 9.20 -9.80
CA GLN A 280 31.40 8.28 -10.73
C GLN A 280 32.37 9.02 -11.67
N GLN A 281 31.95 10.16 -12.22
CA GLN A 281 32.80 10.98 -13.08
C GLN A 281 34.02 11.51 -12.33
N ARG A 282 33.87 11.95 -11.07
CA ARG A 282 34.99 12.36 -10.22
C ARG A 282 35.98 11.21 -9.99
N GLU A 283 35.49 10.02 -9.66
CA GLU A 283 36.33 8.84 -9.43
C GLU A 283 37.12 8.47 -10.70
N GLN A 284 36.48 8.47 -11.86
CA GLN A 284 37.15 8.24 -13.14
C GLN A 284 38.22 9.29 -13.44
N ASN A 285 37.94 10.57 -13.18
CA ASN A 285 38.92 11.64 -13.36
C ASN A 285 40.14 11.44 -12.44
N VAL A 286 39.94 11.04 -11.19
CA VAL A 286 41.06 10.73 -10.27
C VAL A 286 41.88 9.55 -10.79
N GLN A 287 41.24 8.48 -11.26
CA GLN A 287 41.95 7.32 -11.84
C GLN A 287 42.75 7.70 -13.10
N LEU A 288 42.18 8.55 -13.96
CA LEU A 288 42.89 9.05 -15.14
C LEU A 288 44.09 9.91 -14.76
N GLN A 289 43.94 10.77 -13.75
CA GLN A 289 45.05 11.58 -13.22
C GLN A 289 46.19 10.69 -12.73
N GLN A 290 45.88 9.64 -11.95
CA GLN A 290 46.88 8.69 -11.46
C GLN A 290 47.61 7.98 -12.59
N ARG A 291 46.88 7.54 -13.63
CA ARG A 291 47.51 6.91 -14.81
C ARG A 291 48.40 7.88 -15.58
N LEU A 292 48.05 9.16 -15.66
CA LEU A 292 48.90 10.17 -16.27
C LEU A 292 50.20 10.35 -15.46
N ASP A 293 50.10 10.44 -14.14
CA ASP A 293 51.25 10.56 -13.25
C ASP A 293 52.19 9.33 -13.35
N GLU A 294 51.62 8.13 -13.42
CA GLU A 294 52.36 6.89 -13.66
C GLU A 294 53.10 6.91 -15.01
N MET A 295 52.40 7.31 -16.09
CA MET A 295 52.98 7.42 -17.42
C MET A 295 54.10 8.47 -17.48
N GLU A 296 53.97 9.58 -16.77
CA GLU A 296 55.04 10.58 -16.63
C GLU A 296 56.24 10.03 -15.86
N GLY A 297 56.01 9.26 -14.81
CA GLY A 297 57.06 8.54 -14.07
C GLY A 297 57.83 7.57 -14.96
N LEU A 298 57.12 6.77 -15.77
CA LEU A 298 57.72 5.84 -16.74
C LEU A 298 58.56 6.58 -17.78
N ARG A 299 58.07 7.70 -18.33
CA ARG A 299 58.82 8.53 -19.28
C ARG A 299 60.13 9.08 -18.68
N LYS A 300 60.12 9.48 -17.40
CA LYS A 300 61.34 9.93 -16.70
C LYS A 300 62.35 8.79 -16.58
N LEU A 301 61.91 7.60 -16.17
CA LEU A 301 62.77 6.41 -16.09
C LEU A 301 63.32 5.98 -17.45
N GLU A 302 62.53 6.11 -18.52
CA GLU A 302 63.01 5.88 -19.89
C GLU A 302 64.10 6.87 -20.28
N ALA A 303 63.93 8.16 -19.97
CA ALA A 303 64.93 9.19 -20.24
C ALA A 303 66.23 8.96 -19.44
N GLU A 304 66.13 8.62 -18.15
CA GLU A 304 67.28 8.26 -17.32
C GLU A 304 68.00 7.03 -17.85
N ASN A 305 67.26 5.99 -18.25
CA ASN A 305 67.85 4.80 -18.88
C ASN A 305 68.57 5.14 -20.19
N GLN A 306 68.05 6.05 -21.00
CA GLN A 306 68.73 6.52 -22.21
C GLN A 306 70.02 7.27 -21.88
N GLN A 307 70.00 8.16 -20.88
CA GLN A 307 71.20 8.86 -20.41
C GLN A 307 72.26 7.89 -19.86
N LEU A 308 71.85 6.89 -19.08
CA LEU A 308 72.76 5.87 -18.56
C LEU A 308 73.38 5.05 -19.70
N LYS A 309 72.59 4.66 -20.72
CA LYS A 309 73.11 3.96 -21.91
C LYS A 309 74.13 4.80 -22.66
N GLN A 310 73.86 6.09 -22.89
CA GLN A 310 74.82 7.00 -23.51
C GLN A 310 76.10 7.11 -22.68
N ARG A 311 75.97 7.24 -21.36
CA ARG A 311 77.14 7.32 -20.47
C ARG A 311 77.98 6.06 -20.48
N ILE A 312 77.35 4.89 -20.52
CA ILE A 312 78.04 3.60 -20.66
C ILE A 312 78.78 3.55 -21.99
N GLN A 313 78.15 3.93 -23.09
CA GLN A 313 78.79 3.98 -24.42
C GLN A 313 79.98 4.94 -24.45
N ASP A 314 79.85 6.13 -23.84
CA ASP A 314 80.94 7.10 -23.74
C ASP A 314 82.13 6.53 -22.95
N LEU A 315 81.85 5.84 -21.84
CA LEU A 315 82.87 5.18 -21.02
C LEU A 315 83.53 4.01 -21.75
N GLU A 316 82.75 3.18 -22.44
CA GLU A 316 83.26 2.09 -23.28
C GLU A 316 84.16 2.62 -24.40
N HIS A 317 83.75 3.70 -25.06
CA HIS A 317 84.54 4.33 -26.10
C HIS A 317 85.82 4.97 -25.54
N ALA A 318 85.75 5.67 -24.39
CA ALA A 318 86.93 6.19 -23.71
C ALA A 318 87.90 5.06 -23.31
N PHE A 319 87.36 3.92 -22.88
CA PHE A 319 88.15 2.73 -22.58
C PHE A 319 88.84 2.16 -23.83
N VAL A 320 88.15 2.08 -24.96
CA VAL A 320 88.71 1.61 -26.24
C VAL A 320 89.75 2.59 -26.81
N GLN A 321 89.50 3.90 -26.68
CA GLN A 321 90.41 4.93 -27.20
C GLN A 321 91.68 5.11 -26.37
N CYS A 322 91.68 4.74 -25.08
CA CYS A 322 92.90 4.62 -24.31
C CYS A 322 93.64 3.34 -24.71
N PRO A 323 94.78 3.41 -25.44
CA PRO A 323 95.55 2.22 -25.74
C PRO A 323 96.01 1.61 -24.42
N SER A 324 95.83 0.29 -24.25
CA SER A 324 96.35 -0.48 -23.11
C SER A 324 97.84 -0.21 -22.82
N GLN A 325 98.59 0.25 -23.82
CA GLN A 325 99.97 0.75 -23.69
C GLN A 325 100.15 2.04 -22.87
N GLN A 326 99.18 2.96 -22.80
CA GLN A 326 99.32 4.18 -21.97
C GLN A 326 99.16 3.88 -20.47
N TRP A 327 98.26 2.98 -20.10
CA TRP A 327 98.11 2.48 -18.73
C TRP A 327 99.29 1.58 -18.34
N GLY A 328 99.74 0.72 -19.27
CA GLY A 328 100.95 -0.08 -19.09
C GLY A 328 102.18 0.81 -18.86
N ASN A 329 102.44 1.80 -19.71
CA ASN A 329 103.64 2.62 -19.59
C ASN A 329 103.66 3.50 -18.34
N THR A 330 102.53 4.07 -17.91
CA THR A 330 102.50 4.94 -16.72
C THR A 330 102.72 4.15 -15.43
N MET A 331 102.01 3.03 -15.24
CA MET A 331 102.22 2.16 -14.07
C MET A 331 103.61 1.54 -14.05
N THR A 332 104.11 1.07 -15.20
CA THR A 332 105.45 0.47 -15.27
C THR A 332 106.55 1.52 -15.09
N GLN A 333 106.38 2.76 -15.58
CA GLN A 333 107.32 3.86 -15.35
C GLN A 333 107.34 4.34 -13.89
N GLN A 334 106.18 4.40 -13.23
CA GLN A 334 106.12 4.76 -11.80
C GLN A 334 106.72 3.65 -10.93
N ALA A 335 106.40 2.38 -11.22
CA ALA A 335 106.98 1.23 -10.52
C ALA A 335 108.50 1.16 -10.69
N THR A 336 109.01 1.35 -11.92
CA THR A 336 110.46 1.39 -12.18
C THR A 336 111.14 2.58 -11.51
N LYS A 337 110.53 3.77 -11.45
CA LYS A 337 111.06 4.91 -10.68
C LYS A 337 111.14 4.61 -9.18
N ALA A 338 110.10 3.99 -8.61
CA ALA A 338 110.07 3.62 -7.20
C ALA A 338 111.13 2.55 -6.86
N LEU A 339 111.24 1.51 -7.69
CA LEU A 339 112.26 0.47 -7.57
C LEU A 339 113.67 1.05 -7.68
N ASN A 340 113.93 1.90 -8.67
CA ASN A 340 115.24 2.55 -8.82
C ASN A 340 115.58 3.44 -7.61
N LYS A 341 114.60 4.08 -6.99
CA LYS A 341 114.81 4.84 -5.75
C LYS A 341 115.17 3.93 -4.58
N GLN A 342 114.47 2.81 -4.42
CA GLN A 342 114.79 1.81 -3.38
C GLN A 342 116.15 1.17 -3.59
N VAL A 343 116.50 0.81 -4.83
CA VAL A 343 117.82 0.25 -5.19
C VAL A 343 118.92 1.27 -4.92
N LYS A 344 118.74 2.54 -5.28
CA LYS A 344 119.71 3.61 -4.96
C LYS A 344 119.91 3.77 -3.46
N GLN A 345 118.83 3.83 -2.68
CA GLN A 345 118.91 3.90 -1.21
C GLN A 345 119.58 2.67 -0.59
N ALA A 346 119.33 1.47 -1.13
CA ALA A 346 120.00 0.25 -0.69
C ALA A 346 121.50 0.26 -1.03
N LEU A 347 121.86 0.72 -2.24
CA LEU A 347 123.25 0.86 -2.66
C LEU A 347 124.00 1.88 -1.80
N GLU A 348 123.43 3.05 -1.53
CA GLU A 348 124.00 4.07 -0.62
C GLU A 348 124.29 3.47 0.76
N LYS A 349 123.32 2.75 1.36
CA LYS A 349 123.52 2.05 2.63
C LYS A 349 124.63 0.99 2.56
N THR A 350 124.75 0.26 1.45
CA THR A 350 125.83 -0.74 1.29
C THR A 350 127.21 -0.11 1.02
N ILE A 351 127.26 1.07 0.40
CA ILE A 351 128.50 1.83 0.20
C ILE A 351 128.99 2.35 1.56
N ASP A 352 128.09 2.87 2.40
CA ASP A 352 128.40 3.27 3.78
C ASP A 352 128.94 2.09 4.61
N LEU A 353 128.35 0.90 4.46
CA LEU A 353 128.85 -0.31 5.13
C LEU A 353 130.23 -0.78 4.63
N ARG A 354 130.60 -0.49 3.37
CA ARG A 354 131.95 -0.76 2.85
C ARG A 354 132.97 0.28 3.33
N CYS A 355 132.55 1.51 3.61
CA CYS A 355 133.38 2.54 4.25
C CYS A 355 133.68 2.18 5.73
N LEU A 356 132.78 1.47 6.41
CA LEU A 356 133.01 0.95 7.77
C LEU A 356 133.90 -0.30 7.84
N ARG A 357 134.33 -0.87 6.70
CA ARG A 357 135.23 -2.05 6.65
C ARG A 357 136.71 -1.68 6.37
N ARG A 358 137.03 -0.38 6.30
CA ARG A 358 138.40 0.14 6.03
C ARG A 358 138.91 1.16 7.07
N ALA A 359 138.27 1.24 8.24
CA ALA A 359 138.85 1.79 9.47
C ALA A 359 138.74 0.71 10.54
#